data_AF-A0A0A7G0E2-F1
#
_entry.id   AF-A0A0A7G0E2-F1
#
_cell.length_a   1.000
_cell.length_b   1.000
_cell.length_c   1.000
_cell.angle_alpha   90.00
_cell.angle_beta   90.00
_cell.angle_gamma   90.00
#
_symmetry.space_group_name_H-M   'P 1'
#
loop_
_entity.id
_entity.type
_entity.pdbx_description
1 polymer ?
#
loop_
_entity_poly.entity_id
_entity_poly.type
_entity_poly.pdbx_seq_one_letter_code
_entity_poly.pdbx_strand_id
1 'polypeptide(L)'
;MVKGYCEKNNKRRFWTDEEIKYLQDNCGLVSVGKIAKKLNRTPEAIRRKAFLLNLNCSLISRPWTDEEVEYLRKNCEKMPTLDIAEELDRTDIAIRNKANRLGLNYMSAKNMWTNEEVEYLEAKWGATSVLTICRKLGRTELSVRSKAIKLGLGSFTEAREELRLKELLIALGYNGKYGRGLFNRLVKNGFPIVTRKSKRKNFYYVKLNKFWVWAEKNKNFFNFARFKEFSLGEEPDWVKEKRRIDFEKPVKSREKLNWTKNEELLLRSKIYSGRYTLLQLSNDFDRTDRAILAKARELGLDTSFIVQKKRTKWTEKEEEYLISSLKEKVDIVIIAKNLNRCTSNIHSKIYRLREKGVAI
;
A
#
# COMPACT_ATOMS: atom_id res chain seq x y z
N MET A 1 17.66 2.28 73.65
CA MET A 1 16.46 2.25 72.77
C MET A 1 15.78 0.90 72.91
N VAL A 2 14.67 0.82 73.65
CA VAL A 2 13.59 -0.16 73.38
C VAL A 2 12.30 0.55 73.78
N LYS A 3 11.42 0.78 72.81
CA LYS A 3 10.12 1.44 72.98
C LYS A 3 9.24 0.58 73.90
N GLY A 4 8.81 1.16 75.03
CA GLY A 4 7.77 0.58 75.87
C GLY A 4 6.46 0.47 75.08
N TYR A 5 5.96 -0.75 74.94
CA TYR A 5 4.64 -0.99 74.38
C TYR A 5 3.59 -0.48 75.37
N CYS A 6 2.82 0.54 74.97
CA CYS A 6 1.64 0.97 75.71
C CYS A 6 0.56 -0.12 75.61
N GLU A 7 0.26 -0.78 76.73
CA GLU A 7 -0.90 -1.65 76.90
C GLU A 7 -2.19 -0.84 76.71
N LYS A 8 -2.85 -1.01 75.55
CA LYS A 8 -4.18 -0.46 75.32
C LYS A 8 -5.23 -1.39 75.90
N ASN A 9 -5.71 -1.04 77.09
CA ASN A 9 -6.91 -1.56 77.74
C ASN A 9 -8.10 -1.64 76.76
N ASN A 10 -8.38 -2.82 76.20
CA ASN A 10 -9.47 -3.04 75.25
C ASN A 10 -10.73 -3.52 75.97
N LYS A 11 -11.34 -2.64 76.78
CA LYS A 11 -12.71 -2.88 77.28
C LYS A 11 -13.66 -2.77 76.08
N ARG A 12 -14.25 -3.89 75.65
CA ARG A 12 -15.21 -3.95 74.54
C ARG A 12 -16.42 -3.06 74.83
N ARG A 13 -16.48 -1.87 74.22
CA ARG A 13 -17.64 -0.97 74.27
C ARG A 13 -18.80 -1.58 73.47
N PHE A 14 -19.79 -2.11 74.17
CA PHE A 14 -21.03 -2.63 73.58
C PHE A 14 -21.79 -1.54 72.82
N TRP A 15 -22.58 -1.94 71.82
CA TRP A 15 -23.42 -1.04 71.04
C TRP A 15 -24.72 -0.81 71.81
N THR A 16 -25.08 0.46 72.03
CA THR A 16 -26.40 0.79 72.62
C THR A 16 -27.50 0.79 71.56
N ASP A 17 -28.75 0.67 71.99
CA ASP A 17 -29.90 0.69 71.09
C ASP A 17 -30.02 2.03 70.35
N GLU A 18 -29.63 3.15 70.98
CA GLU A 18 -29.57 4.46 70.32
C GLU A 18 -28.48 4.54 69.27
N GLU A 19 -27.30 3.94 69.52
CA GLU A 19 -26.22 3.88 68.52
C GLU A 19 -26.60 2.98 67.33
N ILE A 20 -27.31 1.88 67.59
CA ILE A 20 -27.83 0.97 66.57
C ILE A 20 -28.91 1.66 65.75
N LYS A 21 -29.86 2.34 66.41
CA LYS A 21 -30.92 3.10 65.75
C LYS A 21 -30.37 4.24 64.91
N TYR A 22 -29.43 5.03 65.45
CA TYR A 22 -28.75 6.07 64.69
C TYR A 22 -28.00 5.50 63.48
N LEU A 23 -27.33 4.34 63.63
CA LEU A 23 -26.67 3.68 62.52
C LEU A 23 -27.68 3.20 61.46
N GLN A 24 -28.82 2.64 61.86
CA GLN A 24 -29.89 2.21 60.96
C GLN A 24 -30.49 3.40 60.19
N ASP A 25 -30.81 4.48 60.90
CA ASP A 25 -31.44 5.68 60.34
C ASP A 25 -30.52 6.44 59.38
N ASN A 26 -29.19 6.34 59.57
CA ASN A 26 -28.22 7.12 58.80
C ASN A 26 -27.40 6.27 57.81
N CYS A 27 -27.50 4.94 57.86
CA CYS A 27 -26.86 4.06 56.90
C CYS A 27 -27.47 4.29 55.51
N GLY A 28 -26.64 4.57 54.52
CA GLY A 28 -27.12 4.94 53.17
C GLY A 28 -27.38 6.44 52.96
N LEU A 29 -27.41 7.26 54.02
CA LEU A 29 -27.61 8.73 53.93
C LEU A 29 -26.37 9.55 54.27
N VAL A 30 -25.59 9.11 55.27
CA VAL A 30 -24.42 9.84 55.77
C VAL A 30 -23.15 9.01 55.59
N SER A 31 -22.05 9.65 55.15
CA SER A 31 -20.78 8.94 54.96
C SER A 31 -20.33 8.25 56.25
N VAL A 32 -19.74 7.06 56.12
CA VAL A 32 -19.26 6.25 57.26
C VAL A 32 -18.32 7.06 58.18
N GLY A 33 -17.53 7.98 57.61
CA GLY A 33 -16.66 8.87 58.39
C GLY A 33 -17.39 9.87 59.29
N LYS A 34 -18.54 10.41 58.85
CA LYS A 34 -19.36 11.31 59.67
C LYS A 34 -20.11 10.55 60.77
N ILE A 35 -20.62 9.35 60.45
CA ILE A 35 -21.25 8.46 61.45
C ILE A 35 -20.23 8.06 62.52
N ALA A 36 -19.01 7.69 62.11
CA ALA A 36 -17.90 7.35 63.01
C ALA A 36 -17.57 8.49 63.99
N LYS A 37 -17.48 9.73 63.51
CA LYS A 37 -17.27 10.91 64.36
C LYS A 37 -18.42 11.12 65.35
N LYS A 38 -19.68 11.02 64.90
CA LYS A 38 -20.86 11.25 65.76
C LYS A 38 -21.01 10.20 66.86
N LEU A 39 -20.76 8.93 66.55
CA LEU A 39 -20.86 7.83 67.51
C LEU A 39 -19.58 7.63 68.35
N ASN A 40 -18.55 8.44 68.09
CA ASN A 40 -17.22 8.31 68.68
C ASN A 40 -16.67 6.86 68.55
N ARG A 41 -16.73 6.32 67.33
CA ARG A 41 -16.27 4.98 66.96
C ARG A 41 -15.37 5.06 65.73
N THR A 42 -14.56 4.03 65.50
CA THR A 42 -13.76 3.97 64.27
C THR A 42 -14.64 3.68 63.06
N PRO A 43 -14.32 4.18 61.85
CA PRO A 43 -15.03 3.84 60.62
C PRO A 43 -15.17 2.33 60.40
N GLU A 44 -14.16 1.58 60.84
CA GLU A 44 -14.13 0.12 60.74
C GLU A 44 -15.11 -0.58 61.70
N ALA A 45 -15.33 -0.03 62.90
CA ALA A 45 -16.36 -0.52 63.80
C ALA A 45 -17.77 -0.28 63.23
N ILE A 46 -17.98 0.87 62.56
CA ILE A 46 -19.24 1.17 61.86
C ILE A 46 -19.50 0.16 60.74
N ARG A 47 -18.51 -0.11 59.87
CA ARG A 47 -18.65 -1.10 58.78
C ARG A 47 -18.97 -2.49 59.30
N ARG A 48 -18.27 -2.95 60.35
CA ARG A 48 -18.53 -4.26 60.96
C ARG A 48 -19.93 -4.35 61.55
N LYS A 49 -20.40 -3.33 62.28
CA LYS A 49 -21.75 -3.36 62.86
C LYS A 49 -22.83 -3.27 61.79
N ALA A 50 -22.63 -2.45 60.76
CA ALA A 50 -23.52 -2.39 59.60
C ALA A 50 -23.66 -3.76 58.92
N PHE A 51 -22.54 -4.44 58.68
CA PHE A 51 -22.53 -5.80 58.14
C PHE A 51 -23.29 -6.79 59.04
N LEU A 52 -23.06 -6.77 60.36
CA LEU A 52 -23.75 -7.64 61.32
C LEU A 52 -25.27 -7.39 61.39
N LEU A 53 -25.70 -6.17 61.08
CA LEU A 53 -27.11 -5.78 61.03
C LEU A 53 -27.71 -5.94 59.62
N ASN A 54 -26.98 -6.53 58.66
CA ASN A 54 -27.36 -6.61 57.24
C ASN A 54 -27.73 -5.26 56.60
N LEU A 55 -27.11 -4.17 57.09
CA LEU A 55 -27.29 -2.83 56.55
C LEU A 55 -26.31 -2.59 55.39
N ASN A 56 -26.82 -2.18 54.23
CA ASN A 56 -26.01 -1.86 53.06
C ASN A 56 -25.40 -0.45 53.16
N CYS A 57 -24.42 -0.27 54.04
CA CYS A 57 -23.72 1.02 54.20
C CYS A 57 -22.57 1.22 53.19
N SER A 58 -22.37 0.25 52.29
CA SER A 58 -21.29 0.21 51.29
C SER A 58 -21.46 1.17 50.11
N LEU A 59 -22.58 1.88 50.00
CA LEU A 59 -22.99 2.49 48.72
C LEU A 59 -23.22 4.00 48.72
N ILE A 60 -22.86 4.73 49.78
CA ILE A 60 -22.89 6.20 49.68
C ILE A 60 -21.58 6.68 49.06
N SER A 61 -21.54 6.66 47.72
CA SER A 61 -20.72 7.60 46.98
C SER A 61 -21.06 9.00 47.49
N ARG A 62 -20.06 9.81 47.86
CA ARG A 62 -20.23 11.25 48.18
C ARG A 62 -21.28 11.85 47.23
N PRO A 63 -22.43 12.35 47.72
CA PRO A 63 -23.48 12.92 46.88
C PRO A 63 -22.90 13.97 45.94
N TRP A 64 -23.41 14.04 44.71
CA TRP A 64 -22.98 15.04 43.74
C TRP A 64 -23.62 16.39 44.08
N THR A 65 -22.82 17.45 44.19
CA THR A 65 -23.37 18.81 44.34
C THR A 65 -23.75 19.38 42.97
N ASP A 66 -24.58 20.41 42.95
CA ASP A 66 -25.01 21.05 41.71
C ASP A 66 -23.82 21.72 41.00
N GLU A 67 -22.85 22.25 41.75
CA GLU A 67 -21.62 22.82 41.21
C GLU A 67 -20.74 21.75 40.54
N GLU A 68 -20.60 20.57 41.13
CA GLU A 68 -19.85 19.45 40.54
C GLU A 68 -20.53 18.94 39.26
N VAL A 69 -21.87 18.93 39.23
CA VAL A 69 -22.65 18.55 38.04
C VAL A 69 -22.50 19.59 36.93
N GLU A 70 -22.51 20.88 37.27
CA GLU A 70 -22.32 21.95 36.29
C GLU A 70 -20.88 21.97 35.75
N TYR A 71 -19.90 21.71 36.62
CA TYR A 71 -18.51 21.53 36.19
C TYR A 71 -18.36 20.36 35.22
N LEU A 72 -19.01 19.21 35.49
CA LEU A 72 -19.04 18.08 34.56
C LEU A 72 -19.64 18.48 33.20
N ARG A 73 -20.80 19.14 33.17
CA ARG A 73 -21.45 19.58 31.93
C ARG A 73 -20.54 20.49 31.10
N LYS A 74 -19.82 21.40 31.75
CA LYS A 74 -18.95 22.37 31.09
C LYS A 74 -17.65 21.76 30.55
N ASN A 75 -17.13 20.72 31.21
CA ASN A 75 -15.76 20.23 30.99
C ASN A 75 -15.65 18.81 30.41
N CYS A 76 -16.68 17.95 30.51
CA CYS A 76 -16.62 16.56 30.04
C CYS A 76 -16.22 16.40 28.56
N GLU A 77 -16.59 17.36 27.70
CA GLU A 77 -16.23 17.35 26.28
C GLU A 77 -14.87 18.00 25.98
N LYS A 78 -14.35 18.82 26.91
CA LYS A 78 -13.18 19.67 26.69
C LYS A 78 -11.89 19.08 27.23
N MET A 79 -11.97 18.30 28.31
CA MET A 79 -10.81 17.71 28.97
C MET A 79 -11.04 16.24 29.32
N PRO A 80 -9.96 15.46 29.49
CA PRO A 80 -10.05 14.07 29.91
C PRO A 80 -10.77 13.89 31.25
N THR A 81 -11.49 12.78 31.41
CA THR A 81 -12.12 12.43 32.69
C THR A 81 -11.14 12.23 33.84
N LEU A 82 -9.84 12.08 33.57
CA LEU A 82 -8.78 12.00 34.58
C LEU A 82 -8.53 13.38 35.20
N ASP A 83 -8.37 14.41 34.38
CA ASP A 83 -8.14 15.79 34.84
C ASP A 83 -9.36 16.31 35.62
N ILE A 84 -10.59 15.98 35.17
CA ILE A 84 -11.83 16.28 35.91
C ILE A 84 -11.87 15.54 37.24
N ALA A 85 -11.35 14.31 37.29
CA ALA A 85 -11.31 13.50 38.50
C ALA A 85 -10.36 14.12 39.55
N GLU A 86 -9.21 14.64 39.11
CA GLU A 86 -8.27 15.38 39.96
C GLU A 86 -8.90 16.67 40.49
N GLU A 87 -9.54 17.47 39.63
CA GLU A 87 -10.16 18.74 40.04
C GLU A 87 -11.30 18.55 41.05
N LEU A 88 -12.13 17.52 40.85
CA LEU A 88 -13.30 17.26 41.69
C LEU A 88 -12.99 16.38 42.91
N ASP A 89 -11.73 15.94 43.07
CA ASP A 89 -11.30 14.96 44.08
C ASP A 89 -12.21 13.71 44.10
N ARG A 90 -12.41 13.15 42.90
CA ARG A 90 -13.22 11.95 42.65
C ARG A 90 -12.41 10.94 41.85
N THR A 91 -12.89 9.70 41.77
CA THR A 91 -12.27 8.69 40.91
C THR A 91 -12.72 8.87 39.46
N ASP A 92 -11.87 8.49 38.50
CA ASP A 92 -12.22 8.51 37.07
C ASP A 92 -13.51 7.71 36.80
N ILE A 93 -13.69 6.57 37.51
CA ILE A 93 -14.87 5.73 37.43
C ILE A 93 -16.12 6.50 37.89
N ALA A 94 -16.03 7.29 38.96
CA ALA A 94 -17.15 8.09 39.45
C ALA A 94 -17.55 9.17 38.44
N ILE A 95 -16.58 9.88 37.84
CA ILE A 95 -16.80 10.85 36.76
C ILE A 95 -17.53 10.18 35.59
N ARG A 96 -16.99 9.07 35.08
CA ARG A 96 -17.58 8.32 33.94
C ARG A 96 -19.00 7.84 34.22
N ASN A 97 -19.24 7.29 35.41
CA ASN A 97 -20.58 6.81 35.80
C ASN A 97 -21.58 7.96 35.90
N LYS A 98 -21.18 9.11 36.44
CA LYS A 98 -22.05 10.29 36.52
C LYS A 98 -22.31 10.88 35.15
N ALA A 99 -21.29 11.03 34.31
CA ALA A 99 -21.45 11.52 32.94
C ALA A 99 -22.41 10.63 32.13
N ASN A 100 -22.28 9.30 32.23
CA ASN A 100 -23.22 8.35 31.61
C ASN A 100 -24.67 8.53 32.10
N ARG A 101 -24.87 8.70 33.41
CA ARG A 101 -26.22 8.94 33.98
C ARG A 101 -26.84 10.27 33.53
N LEU A 102 -26.01 11.26 33.25
CA LEU A 102 -26.43 12.57 32.75
C LEU A 102 -26.56 12.60 31.22
N GLY A 103 -26.26 11.51 30.52
CA GLY A 103 -26.24 11.47 29.05
C GLY A 103 -25.15 12.35 28.43
N LEU A 104 -24.10 12.69 29.19
CA LEU A 104 -23.01 13.53 28.71
C LEU A 104 -22.00 12.68 27.92
N ASN A 105 -21.55 13.21 26.79
CA ASN A 105 -20.35 12.71 26.13
C ASN A 105 -19.14 13.09 26.97
N TYR A 106 -18.23 12.14 27.19
CA TYR A 106 -16.99 12.39 27.93
C TYR A 106 -15.78 11.80 27.23
N MET A 107 -14.67 12.52 27.32
CA MET A 107 -13.40 12.14 26.71
C MET A 107 -12.57 11.31 27.67
N SER A 108 -12.24 10.07 27.30
CA SER A 108 -11.17 9.32 27.97
C SER A 108 -9.82 9.86 27.51
N ALA A 109 -8.85 10.02 28.44
CA ALA A 109 -7.48 10.43 28.10
C ALA A 109 -6.88 9.55 26.98
N LYS A 110 -7.19 8.24 26.98
CA LYS A 110 -6.72 7.30 25.94
C LYS A 110 -7.31 7.57 24.54
N ASN A 111 -8.42 8.29 24.45
CA ASN A 111 -9.10 8.60 23.20
C ASN A 111 -8.72 9.98 22.64
N MET A 112 -8.10 10.85 23.44
CA MET A 112 -7.68 12.18 23.01
C MET A 112 -6.38 12.06 22.20
N TRP A 113 -6.38 12.58 20.98
CA TRP A 113 -5.19 12.63 20.12
C TRP A 113 -4.50 13.97 20.29
N THR A 114 -3.20 13.98 20.57
CA THR A 114 -2.43 15.24 20.59
C THR A 114 -2.12 15.70 19.16
N ASN A 115 -1.75 16.97 19.01
CA ASN A 115 -1.38 17.52 17.70
C ASN A 115 -0.14 16.80 17.13
N GLU A 116 0.83 16.47 17.98
CA GLU A 116 2.04 15.75 17.60
C GLU A 116 1.72 14.33 17.13
N GLU A 117 0.76 13.64 17.78
CA GLU A 117 0.30 12.32 17.33
C GLU A 117 -0.42 12.40 15.98
N VAL A 118 -1.20 13.46 15.74
CA VAL A 118 -1.89 13.71 14.46
C VAL A 118 -0.87 13.99 13.36
N GLU A 119 0.04 14.94 13.56
CA GLU A 119 1.10 15.27 12.59
C GLU A 119 1.96 14.04 12.26
N TYR A 120 2.33 13.26 13.28
CA TYR A 120 3.08 12.02 13.06
C TYR A 120 2.26 11.01 12.25
N LEU A 121 0.96 10.85 12.54
CA LEU A 121 0.09 9.96 11.80
C LEU A 121 0.00 10.40 10.33
N GLU A 122 -0.27 11.67 10.05
CA GLU A 122 -0.36 12.22 8.70
C GLU A 122 0.93 12.02 7.92
N ALA A 123 2.07 12.36 8.51
CA ALA A 123 3.38 12.25 7.86
C ALA A 123 3.81 10.80 7.60
N LYS A 124 3.31 9.82 8.37
CA LYS A 124 3.74 8.42 8.28
C LYS A 124 2.70 7.47 7.73
N TRP A 125 1.47 7.93 7.51
CA TRP A 125 0.40 7.15 6.88
C TRP A 125 0.79 6.76 5.46
N GLY A 126 0.67 5.47 5.12
CA GLY A 126 1.12 4.92 3.84
C GLY A 126 2.65 4.77 3.67
N ALA A 127 3.46 5.62 4.31
CA ALA A 127 4.92 5.52 4.25
C ALA A 127 5.49 4.38 5.11
N THR A 128 4.94 4.17 6.31
CA THR A 128 5.42 3.13 7.25
C THR A 128 4.30 2.19 7.65
N SER A 129 4.63 0.97 8.09
CA SER A 129 3.61 -0.02 8.43
C SER A 129 2.71 0.46 9.58
N VAL A 130 1.41 0.16 9.50
CA VAL A 130 0.45 0.51 10.56
C VAL A 130 0.90 0.00 11.93
N LEU A 131 1.50 -1.19 11.98
CA LEU A 131 2.04 -1.75 13.23
C LEU A 131 3.18 -0.91 13.81
N THR A 132 4.05 -0.35 12.97
CA THR A 132 5.11 0.56 13.41
C THR A 132 4.53 1.84 13.99
N ILE A 133 3.52 2.40 13.32
CA ILE A 133 2.79 3.60 13.79
C ILE A 133 2.13 3.31 15.14
N CYS A 134 1.43 2.18 15.27
CA CYS A 134 0.79 1.75 16.52
C CYS A 134 1.79 1.67 17.68
N ARG A 135 2.95 1.04 17.45
CA ARG A 135 4.00 0.93 18.47
C ARG A 135 4.57 2.29 18.87
N LYS A 136 4.78 3.19 17.91
CA LYS A 136 5.33 4.52 18.19
C LYS A 136 4.34 5.41 18.95
N LEU A 137 3.06 5.35 18.61
CA LEU A 137 2.00 6.11 19.25
C LEU A 137 1.46 5.45 20.53
N GLY A 138 1.83 4.20 20.82
CA GLY A 138 1.24 3.43 21.93
C GLY A 138 -0.26 3.16 21.76
N ARG A 139 -0.77 3.18 20.52
CA ARG A 139 -2.20 3.05 20.19
C ARG A 139 -2.52 1.73 19.50
N THR A 140 -3.78 1.31 19.62
CA THR A 140 -4.28 0.11 18.91
C THR A 140 -4.47 0.39 17.43
N GLU A 141 -4.38 -0.65 16.60
CA GLU A 141 -4.57 -0.55 15.16
C GLU A 141 -5.94 0.03 14.78
N LEU A 142 -6.98 -0.34 15.51
CA LEU A 142 -8.33 0.20 15.33
C LEU A 142 -8.39 1.71 15.60
N SER A 143 -7.73 2.18 16.67
CA SER A 143 -7.69 3.61 17.01
C SER A 143 -6.99 4.42 15.92
N VAL A 144 -5.82 3.96 15.47
CA VAL A 144 -5.03 4.60 14.41
C VAL A 144 -5.82 4.67 13.10
N ARG A 145 -6.45 3.56 12.69
CA ARG A 145 -7.27 3.51 11.46
C ARG A 145 -8.48 4.44 11.53
N SER A 146 -9.21 4.41 12.65
CA SER A 146 -10.37 5.29 12.85
C SER A 146 -9.98 6.76 12.82
N LYS A 147 -8.83 7.13 13.40
CA LYS A 147 -8.33 8.51 13.32
C LYS A 147 -7.94 8.89 11.89
N ALA A 148 -7.23 8.03 11.16
CA ALA A 148 -6.87 8.29 9.77
C ALA A 148 -8.09 8.50 8.87
N ILE A 149 -9.18 7.74 9.09
CA ILE A 149 -10.46 7.94 8.39
C ILE A 149 -11.06 9.30 8.74
N LYS A 150 -11.08 9.68 10.02
CA LYS A 150 -11.60 10.99 10.46
C LYS A 150 -10.79 12.17 9.91
N LEU A 151 -9.49 11.99 9.71
CA LEU A 151 -8.60 12.97 9.08
C LEU A 151 -8.69 12.99 7.54
N GLY A 152 -9.47 12.08 6.93
CA GLY A 152 -9.61 12.02 5.48
C GLY A 152 -8.38 11.47 4.74
N LEU A 153 -7.47 10.76 5.42
CA LEU A 153 -6.22 10.24 4.83
C LEU A 153 -6.40 9.06 3.86
N GLY A 154 -7.64 8.72 3.52
CA GLY A 154 -7.97 7.62 2.62
C GLY A 154 -7.53 6.24 3.14
N SER A 155 -7.54 5.24 2.25
CA SER A 155 -7.06 3.91 2.64
C SER A 155 -5.54 3.91 2.79
N PHE A 156 -5.02 3.15 3.76
CA PHE A 156 -3.59 2.96 3.97
C PHE A 156 -2.84 2.42 2.73
N THR A 157 -3.57 1.84 1.76
CA THR A 157 -2.97 1.33 0.52
C THR A 157 -2.84 2.43 -0.53
N GLU A 158 -3.80 3.34 -0.60
CA GLU A 158 -3.78 4.49 -1.52
C GLU A 158 -2.79 5.57 -1.07
N ALA A 159 -2.65 5.76 0.24
CA ALA A 159 -1.68 6.71 0.81
C ALA A 159 -0.20 6.30 0.58
N ARG A 160 0.06 5.15 -0.04
CA ARG A 160 1.43 4.70 -0.30
C ARG A 160 2.00 5.43 -1.51
N GLU A 161 3.24 5.89 -1.39
CA GLU A 161 4.04 6.33 -2.54
C GLU A 161 4.31 5.21 -3.56
N GLU A 162 4.22 3.96 -3.13
CA GLU A 162 4.48 2.79 -3.96
C GLU A 162 3.21 2.35 -4.71
N LEU A 163 3.26 2.35 -6.04
CA LEU A 163 2.17 1.86 -6.89
C LEU A 163 2.19 0.33 -6.95
N ARG A 164 1.01 -0.33 -6.93
CA ARG A 164 0.99 -1.79 -7.14
C ARG A 164 1.34 -2.10 -8.60
N LEU A 165 2.14 -3.16 -8.80
CA LEU A 165 2.54 -3.58 -10.15
C LEU A 165 1.35 -3.81 -11.08
N LYS A 166 0.24 -4.36 -10.56
CA LYS A 166 -1.00 -4.54 -11.33
C LYS A 166 -1.58 -3.20 -11.82
N GLU A 167 -1.54 -2.15 -11.00
CA GLU A 167 -2.12 -0.84 -11.28
C GLU A 167 -1.28 -0.13 -12.33
N LEU A 168 0.05 -0.18 -12.17
CA LEU A 168 1.01 0.27 -13.19
C LEU A 168 0.73 -0.37 -14.55
N LEU A 169 0.56 -1.69 -14.58
CA LEU A 169 0.34 -2.41 -15.84
C LEU A 169 -1.02 -2.09 -16.46
N ILE A 170 -2.07 -1.87 -15.65
CA ILE A 170 -3.37 -1.41 -16.14
C ILE A 170 -3.24 -0.03 -16.78
N ALA A 171 -2.55 0.90 -16.11
CA ALA A 171 -2.32 2.24 -16.66
C ALA A 171 -1.58 2.17 -18.01
N LEU A 172 -0.59 1.29 -18.13
CA LEU A 172 0.13 1.01 -19.39
C LEU A 172 -0.71 0.27 -20.46
N GLY A 173 -1.98 -0.04 -20.20
CA GLY A 173 -2.89 -0.67 -21.17
C GLY A 173 -2.81 -2.20 -21.22
N TYR A 174 -2.22 -2.86 -20.22
CA TYR A 174 -2.26 -4.31 -20.06
C TYR A 174 -3.49 -4.74 -19.24
N ASN A 175 -3.94 -5.99 -19.39
CA ASN A 175 -5.17 -6.50 -18.76
C ASN A 175 -5.10 -6.71 -17.23
N GLY A 176 -4.15 -6.09 -16.52
CA GLY A 176 -3.95 -6.17 -15.06
C GLY A 176 -3.55 -7.55 -14.51
N LYS A 177 -3.90 -8.62 -15.21
CA LYS A 177 -3.41 -9.98 -15.02
C LYS A 177 -2.11 -10.13 -15.80
N TYR A 178 -0.99 -10.17 -15.07
CA TYR A 178 0.30 -10.53 -15.64
C TYR A 178 0.63 -11.97 -15.26
N GLY A 179 0.82 -12.82 -16.27
CA GLY A 179 1.26 -14.20 -16.06
C GLY A 179 2.71 -14.28 -15.58
N ARG A 180 3.11 -15.47 -15.14
CA ARG A 180 4.48 -15.76 -14.68
C ARG A 180 5.55 -15.37 -15.70
N GLY A 181 5.25 -15.49 -17.00
CA GLY A 181 6.18 -15.12 -18.07
C GLY A 181 6.54 -13.63 -18.12
N LEU A 182 5.56 -12.72 -17.98
CA LEU A 182 5.85 -11.27 -17.92
C LEU A 182 6.62 -10.93 -16.64
N PHE A 183 6.23 -11.50 -15.51
CA PHE A 183 6.92 -11.30 -14.25
C PHE A 183 8.39 -11.72 -14.31
N ASN A 184 8.68 -12.91 -14.84
CA ASN A 184 10.05 -13.39 -15.00
C ASN A 184 10.87 -12.49 -15.94
N ARG A 185 10.27 -11.97 -17.03
CA ARG A 185 10.95 -11.00 -17.90
C ARG A 185 11.26 -9.71 -17.17
N LEU A 186 10.36 -9.17 -16.36
CA LEU A 186 10.61 -7.98 -15.56
C LEU A 186 11.81 -8.20 -14.61
N VAL A 187 11.80 -9.31 -13.86
CA VAL A 187 12.90 -9.66 -12.95
C VAL A 187 14.21 -9.83 -13.69
N LYS A 188 14.22 -10.57 -14.81
CA LYS A 188 15.42 -10.80 -15.63
C LYS A 188 16.03 -9.50 -16.18
N ASN A 189 15.20 -8.51 -16.48
CA ASN A 189 15.64 -7.20 -16.98
C ASN A 189 15.89 -6.18 -15.85
N GLY A 190 15.95 -6.62 -14.58
CA GLY A 190 16.29 -5.76 -13.45
C GLY A 190 15.21 -4.74 -13.10
N PHE A 191 13.94 -5.05 -13.35
CA PHE A 191 12.83 -4.15 -13.03
C PHE A 191 12.75 -3.88 -11.51
N PRO A 192 12.53 -2.63 -11.06
CA PRO A 192 12.63 -2.23 -9.64
C PRO A 192 11.41 -2.67 -8.82
N ILE A 193 11.26 -3.97 -8.58
CA ILE A 193 10.14 -4.56 -7.83
C ILE A 193 10.45 -4.60 -6.34
N VAL A 194 9.55 -4.04 -5.54
CA VAL A 194 9.53 -4.20 -4.08
C VAL A 194 8.49 -5.27 -3.72
N THR A 195 8.94 -6.35 -3.08
CA THR A 195 8.05 -7.44 -2.65
C THR A 195 7.61 -7.23 -1.21
N ARG A 196 6.30 -7.25 -0.96
CA ARG A 196 5.71 -7.21 0.38
C ARG A 196 4.92 -8.49 0.63
N LYS A 197 5.30 -9.22 1.69
CA LYS A 197 4.61 -10.46 2.08
C LYS A 197 3.34 -10.14 2.88
N SER A 198 2.25 -10.83 2.56
CA SER A 198 1.05 -10.92 3.38
C SER A 198 0.88 -12.36 3.87
N LYS A 199 -0.02 -12.60 4.83
CA LYS A 199 -0.26 -13.94 5.41
C LYS A 199 -0.55 -15.02 4.35
N ARG A 200 -1.19 -14.66 3.24
CA ARG A 200 -1.64 -15.61 2.20
C ARG A 200 -0.91 -15.48 0.86
N LYS A 201 -0.30 -14.32 0.56
CA LYS A 201 0.31 -14.06 -0.76
C LYS A 201 1.32 -12.92 -0.73
N ASN A 202 2.17 -12.90 -1.76
CA ASN A 202 3.07 -11.79 -2.02
C ASN A 202 2.37 -10.73 -2.86
N PHE A 203 2.65 -9.47 -2.53
CA PHE A 203 2.25 -8.32 -3.32
C PHE A 203 3.50 -7.62 -3.85
N TYR A 204 3.40 -7.12 -5.08
CA TYR A 204 4.51 -6.50 -5.79
C TYR A 204 4.20 -5.03 -6.02
N TYR A 205 5.16 -4.20 -5.67
CA TYR A 205 5.07 -2.74 -5.69
C TYR A 205 6.23 -2.13 -6.44
N VAL A 206 6.04 -0.92 -6.93
CA VAL A 206 7.03 -0.17 -7.71
C VAL A 206 6.94 1.30 -7.32
N LYS A 207 8.06 1.93 -7.02
CA LYS A 207 8.12 3.39 -6.86
C LYS A 207 8.15 4.03 -8.25
N LEU A 208 7.31 5.03 -8.47
CA LEU A 208 7.13 5.63 -9.80
C LEU A 208 8.44 6.26 -10.35
N ASN A 209 9.20 6.94 -9.50
CA ASN A 209 10.51 7.50 -9.86
C ASN A 209 11.51 6.42 -10.34
N LYS A 210 11.58 5.27 -9.66
CA LYS A 210 12.43 4.15 -10.06
C LYS A 210 11.93 3.49 -11.34
N PHE A 211 10.61 3.41 -11.52
CA PHE A 211 10.00 2.94 -12.76
C PHE A 211 10.45 3.79 -13.95
N TRP A 212 10.34 5.12 -13.88
CA TRP A 212 10.70 6.00 -14.99
C TRP A 212 12.17 5.87 -15.40
N VAL A 213 13.09 5.88 -14.44
CA VAL A 213 14.53 5.67 -14.69
C VAL A 213 14.80 4.32 -15.36
N TRP A 214 14.10 3.27 -14.94
CA TRP A 214 14.26 1.95 -15.54
C TRP A 214 13.64 1.88 -16.94
N ALA A 215 12.46 2.48 -17.14
CA ALA A 215 11.73 2.46 -18.40
C ALA A 215 12.48 3.22 -19.50
N GLU A 216 13.14 4.33 -19.15
CA GLU A 216 13.98 5.08 -20.07
C GLU A 216 15.19 4.28 -20.57
N LYS A 217 15.80 3.46 -19.72
CA LYS A 217 16.89 2.55 -20.10
C LYS A 217 16.42 1.34 -20.91
N ASN A 218 15.12 1.08 -20.92
CA ASN A 218 14.48 -0.08 -21.52
C ASN A 218 13.24 0.31 -22.34
N LYS A 219 13.37 1.35 -23.18
CA LYS A 219 12.25 1.95 -23.97
C LYS A 219 11.47 0.92 -24.79
N ASN A 220 12.08 -0.18 -25.20
CA ASN A 220 11.42 -1.21 -26.01
C ASN A 220 10.66 -2.26 -25.19
N PHE A 221 10.76 -2.24 -23.86
CA PHE A 221 10.14 -3.27 -23.02
C PHE A 221 8.62 -3.11 -22.96
N PHE A 222 8.15 -1.87 -22.81
CA PHE A 222 6.73 -1.53 -22.75
C PHE A 222 6.31 -0.79 -24.02
N ASN A 223 5.06 -1.01 -24.43
CA ASN A 223 4.42 -0.24 -25.48
C ASN A 223 3.53 0.82 -24.82
N PHE A 224 3.76 2.08 -25.14
CA PHE A 224 3.06 3.24 -24.58
C PHE A 224 1.92 3.75 -25.48
N ALA A 225 1.60 3.10 -26.60
CA ALA A 225 0.55 3.54 -27.52
C ALA A 225 -0.83 3.67 -26.86
N ARG A 226 -1.11 2.83 -25.86
CA ARG A 226 -2.37 2.84 -25.09
C ARG A 226 -2.24 3.54 -23.74
N PHE A 227 -1.07 4.09 -23.44
CA PHE A 227 -0.81 4.76 -22.16
C PHE A 227 -1.37 6.19 -22.18
N LYS A 228 -2.41 6.42 -21.39
CA LYS A 228 -3.06 7.74 -21.29
C LYS A 228 -2.12 8.74 -20.61
N GLU A 229 -2.01 9.92 -21.22
CA GLU A 229 -1.20 11.02 -20.71
C GLU A 229 -1.64 11.44 -19.30
N PHE A 230 -0.64 11.65 -18.44
CA PHE A 230 -0.74 11.99 -17.02
C PHE A 230 -1.49 10.96 -16.15
N SER A 231 -1.72 9.75 -16.65
CA SER A 231 -2.47 8.72 -15.90
C SER A 231 -1.75 8.21 -14.64
N LEU A 232 -0.43 8.43 -14.55
CA LEU A 232 0.40 8.09 -13.39
C LEU A 232 0.95 9.33 -12.67
N GLY A 233 0.44 10.54 -12.96
CA GLY A 233 0.97 11.79 -12.45
C GLY A 233 2.03 12.40 -13.39
N GLU A 234 3.07 13.00 -12.82
CA GLU A 234 4.14 13.65 -13.59
C GLU A 234 4.93 12.64 -14.45
N GLU A 235 5.08 13.00 -15.72
CA GLU A 235 5.75 12.18 -16.73
C GLU A 235 7.04 12.85 -17.19
N PRO A 236 8.13 12.08 -17.39
CA PRO A 236 9.32 12.59 -18.07
C PRO A 236 9.05 12.97 -19.54
N ASP A 237 9.78 13.96 -20.05
CA ASP A 237 9.61 14.47 -21.42
C ASP A 237 9.72 13.40 -22.52
N TRP A 238 10.59 12.41 -22.32
CA TRP A 238 10.80 11.33 -23.31
C TRP A 238 9.55 10.46 -23.52
N VAL A 239 8.63 10.42 -22.54
CA VAL A 239 7.43 9.58 -22.60
C VAL A 239 6.48 10.06 -23.70
N LYS A 240 6.38 11.38 -23.88
CA LYS A 240 5.54 11.99 -24.93
C LYS A 240 6.01 11.55 -26.32
N GLU A 241 7.31 11.64 -26.56
CA GLU A 241 7.90 11.21 -27.84
C GLU A 241 7.78 9.70 -28.05
N LYS A 242 8.01 8.91 -27.00
CA LYS A 242 7.84 7.46 -27.06
C LYS A 242 6.39 7.06 -27.37
N ARG A 243 5.41 7.72 -26.77
CA ARG A 243 3.98 7.49 -27.03
C ARG A 243 3.64 7.73 -28.50
N ARG A 244 4.16 8.81 -29.09
CA ARG A 244 4.01 9.11 -30.53
C ARG A 244 4.59 7.99 -31.40
N ILE A 245 5.83 7.58 -31.13
CA ILE A 245 6.51 6.50 -31.86
C ILE A 245 5.75 5.17 -31.76
N ASP A 246 5.23 4.82 -30.58
CA ASP A 246 4.50 3.57 -30.38
C ASP A 246 3.11 3.59 -31.00
N PHE A 247 2.47 4.76 -31.05
CA PHE A 247 1.20 4.93 -31.75
C PHE A 247 1.35 4.75 -33.26
N GLU A 248 2.41 5.34 -33.84
CA GLU A 248 2.75 5.19 -35.26
C GLU A 248 3.18 3.77 -35.63
N LYS A 249 3.64 2.96 -34.66
CA LYS A 249 3.96 1.54 -34.81
C LYS A 249 2.84 0.66 -34.26
N PRO A 250 1.72 0.50 -34.98
CA PRO A 250 0.63 -0.35 -34.50
C PRO A 250 1.16 -1.77 -34.28
N VAL A 251 0.94 -2.29 -33.07
CA VAL A 251 1.12 -3.72 -32.78
C VAL A 251 0.24 -4.47 -33.77
N LYS A 252 0.86 -5.23 -34.68
CA LYS A 252 0.11 -6.05 -35.66
C LYS A 252 -0.90 -6.89 -34.89
N SER A 253 -2.19 -6.68 -35.18
CA SER A 253 -3.26 -7.47 -34.57
C SER A 253 -3.03 -8.96 -34.86
N ARG A 254 -3.58 -9.86 -34.04
CA ARG A 254 -3.49 -11.31 -34.31
C ARG A 254 -4.02 -11.66 -35.70
N GLU A 255 -5.02 -10.92 -36.19
CA GLU A 255 -5.54 -11.05 -37.56
C GLU A 255 -4.51 -10.65 -38.62
N LYS A 256 -3.75 -9.56 -38.41
CA LYS A 256 -2.62 -9.19 -39.28
C LYS A 256 -1.39 -10.11 -39.12
N LEU A 257 -1.31 -10.90 -38.04
CA LEU A 257 -0.29 -11.93 -37.87
C LEU A 257 -0.66 -13.21 -38.61
N ASN A 258 -1.94 -13.54 -38.69
CA ASN A 258 -2.42 -14.68 -39.48
C ASN A 258 -2.29 -14.37 -40.97
N TRP A 259 -2.00 -15.40 -41.76
CA TRP A 259 -2.01 -15.27 -43.21
C TRP A 259 -3.43 -15.46 -43.70
N THR A 260 -3.96 -14.48 -44.44
CA THR A 260 -5.23 -14.61 -45.14
C THR A 260 -5.04 -15.43 -46.41
N LYS A 261 -6.12 -16.09 -46.90
CA LYS A 261 -6.08 -16.84 -48.17
C LYS A 261 -5.58 -15.97 -49.34
N ASN A 262 -5.93 -14.69 -49.35
CA ASN A 262 -5.48 -13.76 -50.40
C ASN A 262 -3.97 -13.46 -50.31
N GLU A 263 -3.43 -13.26 -49.11
CA GLU A 263 -1.98 -13.11 -48.93
C GLU A 263 -1.22 -14.38 -49.32
N GLU A 264 -1.77 -15.56 -49.03
CA GLU A 264 -1.17 -16.85 -49.44
C GLU A 264 -1.14 -17.01 -50.96
N LEU A 265 -2.25 -16.70 -51.65
CA LEU A 265 -2.33 -16.72 -53.11
C LEU A 265 -1.37 -15.70 -53.73
N LEU A 266 -1.29 -14.50 -53.18
CA LEU A 266 -0.37 -13.47 -53.63
C LEU A 266 1.09 -13.90 -53.41
N LEU A 267 1.41 -14.50 -52.26
CA LEU A 267 2.76 -15.00 -51.97
C LEU A 267 3.15 -16.10 -52.96
N ARG A 268 2.23 -17.04 -53.22
CA ARG A 268 2.40 -18.10 -54.21
C ARG A 268 2.68 -17.52 -55.60
N SER A 269 1.87 -16.57 -56.05
CA SER A 269 2.04 -15.90 -57.35
C SER A 269 3.39 -15.18 -57.46
N LYS A 270 3.76 -14.40 -56.43
CA LYS A 270 5.03 -13.66 -56.42
C LYS A 270 6.25 -14.58 -56.39
N ILE A 271 6.22 -15.66 -55.62
CA ILE A 271 7.33 -16.63 -55.59
C ILE A 271 7.49 -17.31 -56.96
N TYR A 272 6.41 -17.84 -57.54
CA TYR A 272 6.49 -18.50 -58.86
C TYR A 272 6.84 -17.57 -60.01
N SER A 273 6.57 -16.26 -59.88
CA SER A 273 7.02 -15.29 -60.89
C SER A 273 8.54 -15.26 -61.04
N GLY A 274 9.30 -15.64 -60.00
CA GLY A 274 10.76 -15.67 -60.02
C GLY A 274 11.43 -14.29 -60.05
N ARG A 275 10.67 -13.20 -59.83
CA ARG A 275 11.16 -11.80 -60.01
C ARG A 275 11.55 -11.10 -58.71
N TYR A 276 11.10 -11.62 -57.57
CA TYR A 276 11.19 -10.90 -56.30
C TYR A 276 12.32 -11.45 -55.43
N THR A 277 13.11 -10.53 -54.88
CA THR A 277 14.05 -10.85 -53.82
C THR A 277 13.32 -11.03 -52.49
N LEU A 278 13.94 -11.77 -51.56
CA LEU A 278 13.37 -11.97 -50.23
C LEU A 278 13.09 -10.64 -49.50
N LEU A 279 13.94 -9.62 -49.70
CA LEU A 279 13.76 -8.29 -49.13
C LEU A 279 12.54 -7.56 -49.72
N GLN A 280 12.32 -7.67 -51.04
CA GLN A 280 11.13 -7.09 -51.67
C GLN A 280 9.85 -7.77 -51.17
N LEU A 281 9.85 -9.10 -51.05
CA LEU A 281 8.74 -9.84 -50.45
C LEU A 281 8.49 -9.40 -49.00
N SER A 282 9.54 -9.27 -48.20
CA SER A 282 9.48 -8.80 -46.81
C SER A 282 8.82 -7.42 -46.70
N ASN A 283 9.21 -6.48 -47.57
CA ASN A 283 8.65 -5.14 -47.63
C ASN A 283 7.20 -5.13 -48.14
N ASP A 284 6.90 -5.88 -49.20
CA ASP A 284 5.58 -5.92 -49.84
C ASP A 284 4.49 -6.50 -48.93
N PHE A 285 4.84 -7.54 -48.16
CA PHE A 285 3.92 -8.17 -47.20
C PHE A 285 3.98 -7.52 -45.83
N ASP A 286 4.86 -6.52 -45.62
CA ASP A 286 5.18 -5.97 -44.31
C ASP A 286 5.40 -7.11 -43.29
N ARG A 287 6.30 -8.04 -43.57
CA ARG A 287 6.59 -9.20 -42.71
C ARG A 287 8.07 -9.50 -42.73
N THR A 288 8.61 -10.03 -41.62
CA THR A 288 10.04 -10.38 -41.59
C THR A 288 10.36 -11.48 -42.59
N ASP A 289 11.59 -11.49 -43.10
CA ASP A 289 12.06 -12.49 -44.07
C ASP A 289 11.87 -13.93 -43.57
N ARG A 290 12.06 -14.14 -42.26
CA ARG A 290 11.80 -15.44 -41.62
C ARG A 290 10.33 -15.84 -41.66
N ALA A 291 9.40 -14.89 -41.48
CA ALA A 291 7.97 -15.15 -41.56
C ALA A 291 7.55 -15.52 -42.99
N ILE A 292 8.12 -14.85 -44.00
CA ILE A 292 7.93 -15.19 -45.42
C ILE A 292 8.41 -16.60 -45.71
N LEU A 293 9.65 -16.94 -45.33
CA LEU A 293 10.22 -18.27 -45.54
C LEU A 293 9.48 -19.38 -44.77
N ALA A 294 9.04 -19.10 -43.55
CA ALA A 294 8.25 -20.03 -42.77
C ALA A 294 6.92 -20.33 -43.46
N LYS A 295 6.22 -19.30 -43.95
CA LYS A 295 4.96 -19.49 -44.67
C LYS A 295 5.14 -20.18 -46.01
N ALA A 296 6.18 -19.83 -46.77
CA ALA A 296 6.48 -20.50 -48.03
C ALA A 296 6.70 -22.01 -47.83
N ARG A 297 7.42 -22.39 -46.77
CA ARG A 297 7.61 -23.80 -46.39
C ARG A 297 6.30 -24.48 -46.00
N GLU A 298 5.47 -23.81 -45.21
CA GLU A 298 4.14 -24.31 -44.81
C GLU A 298 3.24 -24.57 -46.02
N LEU A 299 3.29 -23.70 -47.03
CA LEU A 299 2.51 -23.81 -48.27
C LEU A 299 3.14 -24.76 -49.31
N GLY A 300 4.27 -25.40 -48.99
CA GLY A 300 4.99 -26.30 -49.91
C GLY A 300 5.56 -25.58 -51.14
N LEU A 301 5.85 -24.29 -51.04
CA LEU A 301 6.39 -23.50 -52.15
C LEU A 301 7.89 -23.74 -52.29
N ASP A 302 8.36 -23.88 -53.53
CA ASP A 302 9.79 -23.95 -53.79
C ASP A 302 10.42 -22.56 -53.63
N THR A 303 11.21 -22.40 -52.57
CA THR A 303 11.91 -21.14 -52.28
C THR A 303 13.11 -20.87 -53.18
N SER A 304 13.48 -21.82 -54.06
CA SER A 304 14.54 -21.64 -55.06
C SER A 304 14.22 -20.52 -56.06
N PHE A 305 12.93 -20.28 -56.32
CA PHE A 305 12.44 -19.20 -57.19
C PHE A 305 12.62 -17.80 -56.59
N ILE A 306 12.98 -17.67 -55.30
CA ILE A 306 13.25 -16.38 -54.68
C ILE A 306 14.62 -15.89 -55.16
N VAL A 307 14.66 -14.72 -55.79
CA VAL A 307 15.89 -14.13 -56.34
C VAL A 307 16.90 -13.92 -55.23
N GLN A 308 18.03 -14.63 -55.30
CA GLN A 308 19.14 -14.45 -54.39
C GLN A 308 19.91 -13.19 -54.78
N LYS A 309 19.99 -12.20 -53.88
CA LYS A 309 20.94 -11.10 -54.05
C LYS A 309 22.37 -11.65 -54.01
N LYS A 310 23.29 -11.10 -54.81
CA LYS A 310 24.74 -11.35 -54.65
C LYS A 310 25.13 -11.09 -53.19
N ARG A 311 25.95 -11.96 -52.60
CA ARG A 311 26.43 -11.83 -51.21
C ARG A 311 27.21 -10.51 -51.08
N THR A 312 26.56 -9.47 -50.57
CA THR A 312 27.23 -8.19 -50.27
C THR A 312 28.02 -8.32 -48.98
N LYS A 313 29.33 -8.08 -49.05
CA LYS A 313 30.19 -8.00 -47.87
C LYS A 313 29.69 -6.85 -46.96
N TRP A 314 29.93 -6.97 -45.66
CA TRP A 314 29.67 -5.89 -44.72
C TRP A 314 30.76 -4.84 -44.86
N THR A 315 30.39 -3.58 -45.01
CA THR A 315 31.32 -2.45 -44.95
C THR A 315 31.55 -2.04 -43.49
N GLU A 316 32.67 -1.40 -43.21
CA GLU A 316 33.00 -0.90 -41.86
C GLU A 316 31.92 0.06 -41.34
N LYS A 317 31.44 0.97 -42.19
CA LYS A 317 30.36 1.91 -41.85
C LYS A 317 29.05 1.22 -41.46
N GLU A 318 28.66 0.16 -42.17
CA GLU A 318 27.46 -0.62 -41.82
C GLU A 318 27.62 -1.38 -40.50
N GLU A 319 28.83 -1.86 -40.22
CA GLU A 319 29.15 -2.57 -38.98
C GLU A 319 29.19 -1.64 -37.78
N GLU A 320 29.80 -0.46 -37.92
CA GLU A 320 29.77 0.60 -36.92
C GLU A 320 28.34 1.04 -36.61
N TYR A 321 27.53 1.28 -37.65
CA TYR A 321 26.11 1.63 -37.48
C TYR A 321 25.33 0.52 -36.76
N LEU A 322 25.58 -0.74 -37.10
CA LEU A 322 24.94 -1.87 -36.43
C LEU A 322 25.32 -1.90 -34.95
N ILE A 323 26.60 -1.76 -34.61
CA ILE A 323 27.09 -1.81 -33.22
C ILE A 323 26.54 -0.63 -32.41
N SER A 324 26.56 0.59 -32.94
CA SER A 324 26.00 1.76 -32.25
C SER A 324 24.50 1.60 -32.02
N SER A 325 23.76 1.20 -33.04
CA SER A 325 22.31 0.98 -32.95
C SER A 325 21.94 -0.14 -31.96
N LEU A 326 22.76 -1.18 -31.83
CA LEU A 326 22.54 -2.25 -30.85
C LEU A 326 22.80 -1.80 -29.41
N LYS A 327 23.84 -1.00 -29.18
CA LYS A 327 24.12 -0.38 -27.87
C LYS A 327 22.99 0.54 -27.41
N GLU A 328 22.40 1.27 -28.36
CA GLU A 328 21.21 2.10 -28.14
C GLU A 328 19.91 1.29 -28.03
N LYS A 329 20.01 -0.05 -28.15
CA LYS A 329 18.88 -1.00 -28.13
C LYS A 329 17.82 -0.66 -29.19
N VAL A 330 18.21 -0.18 -30.37
CA VAL A 330 17.27 0.05 -31.47
C VAL A 330 16.70 -1.29 -31.96
N ASP A 331 15.44 -1.28 -32.41
CA ASP A 331 14.77 -2.48 -32.91
C ASP A 331 15.46 -3.02 -34.18
N ILE A 332 15.70 -4.33 -34.22
CA ILE A 332 16.41 -5.02 -35.31
C ILE A 332 15.73 -4.80 -36.66
N VAL A 333 14.40 -4.69 -36.71
CA VAL A 333 13.64 -4.43 -37.95
C VAL A 333 13.98 -3.06 -38.52
N ILE A 334 14.15 -2.06 -37.65
CA ILE A 334 14.53 -0.70 -38.06
C ILE A 334 15.96 -0.69 -38.60
N ILE A 335 16.88 -1.35 -37.88
CA ILE A 335 18.28 -1.49 -38.30
C ILE A 335 18.35 -2.17 -39.67
N ALA A 336 17.59 -3.25 -39.87
CA ALA A 336 17.51 -3.98 -41.13
C ALA A 336 17.02 -3.08 -42.28
N LYS A 337 15.96 -2.29 -42.04
CA LYS A 337 15.42 -1.34 -43.03
C LYS A 337 16.43 -0.26 -43.41
N ASN A 338 17.10 0.34 -42.42
CA ASN A 338 18.09 1.40 -42.66
C ASN A 338 19.34 0.89 -43.38
N LEU A 339 19.76 -0.34 -43.11
CA LEU A 339 20.87 -1.00 -43.79
C LEU A 339 20.46 -1.64 -45.14
N ASN A 340 19.19 -1.56 -45.53
CA ASN A 340 18.64 -2.23 -46.72
C ASN A 340 19.01 -3.72 -46.79
N ARG A 341 18.96 -4.40 -45.63
CA ARG A 341 19.33 -5.80 -45.43
C ARG A 341 18.18 -6.58 -44.81
N CYS A 342 18.17 -7.89 -45.06
CA CYS A 342 17.25 -8.80 -44.41
C CYS A 342 17.55 -8.89 -42.90
N THR A 343 16.52 -8.98 -42.07
CA THR A 343 16.61 -9.25 -40.62
C THR A 343 17.44 -10.50 -40.33
N SER A 344 17.34 -11.54 -41.16
CA SER A 344 18.15 -12.76 -41.06
C SER A 344 19.65 -12.47 -41.19
N ASN A 345 20.06 -11.58 -42.10
CA ASN A 345 21.46 -11.17 -42.25
C ASN A 345 21.96 -10.41 -41.02
N ILE A 346 21.12 -9.52 -40.46
CA ILE A 346 21.45 -8.81 -39.22
C ILE A 346 21.69 -9.80 -38.09
N HIS A 347 20.78 -10.76 -37.88
CA HIS A 347 20.93 -11.79 -36.86
C HIS A 347 22.21 -12.63 -37.03
N SER A 348 22.54 -13.03 -38.26
CA SER A 348 23.79 -13.76 -38.54
C SER A 348 25.03 -12.93 -38.26
N LYS A 349 25.00 -11.62 -38.53
CA LYS A 349 26.12 -10.72 -38.22
C LYS A 349 26.27 -10.51 -36.72
N ILE A 350 25.17 -10.29 -36.00
CA ILE A 350 25.14 -10.20 -34.52
C ILE A 350 25.76 -11.45 -33.90
N TYR A 351 25.38 -12.63 -34.39
CA TYR A 351 25.95 -13.90 -33.89
C TYR A 351 27.48 -13.94 -34.07
N ARG A 352 27.99 -13.60 -35.26
CA ARG A 352 29.43 -13.54 -35.53
C ARG A 352 30.17 -12.47 -34.71
N LEU A 353 29.53 -11.33 -34.43
CA LEU A 353 30.09 -10.28 -33.57
C LEU A 353 30.25 -10.77 -32.13
N ARG A 354 29.27 -11.53 -31.62
CA ARG A 354 29.33 -12.13 -30.28
C ARG A 354 30.42 -13.19 -30.17
N GLU A 355 30.58 -14.03 -31.18
CA GLU A 355 31.69 -15.01 -31.23
C GLU A 355 33.07 -14.33 -31.20
N LYS A 356 33.16 -13.12 -31.78
CA LYS A 356 34.37 -12.28 -31.76
C LYS A 356 34.55 -11.46 -30.47
N GLY A 357 33.68 -11.63 -29.47
CA GLY A 357 33.78 -10.92 -28.19
C GLY A 357 33.44 -9.43 -28.25
N VAL A 358 32.79 -8.95 -29.31
CA VAL A 358 32.39 -7.54 -29.41
C VAL A 358 31.24 -7.26 -28.43
N ALA A 359 31.42 -6.29 -27.55
CA ALA A 359 30.38 -5.84 -26.62
C ALA A 359 29.30 -5.04 -27.37
N ILE A 360 28.13 -5.67 -27.56
CA ILE A 360 26.94 -5.14 -28.24
C ILE A 360 25.69 -5.25 -27.39
#